data_AF-A0A523YUC1-F1
#
_entry.id   AF-A0A523YUC1-F1
#
_cell.length_a   1.000
_cell.length_b   1.000
_cell.length_c   1.000
_cell.angle_alpha   90.00
_cell.angle_beta   90.00
_cell.angle_gamma   90.00
#
_symmetry.space_group_name_H-M   'P 1'
#
loop_
_entity.id
_entity.type
_entity.pdbx_description
1 polymer ?
#
loop_
_entity_poly.entity_id
_entity_poly.type
_entity_poly.pdbx_seq_one_letter_code
_entity_poly.pdbx_strand_id
1 'polypeptide(L)'
;MKNNSINRRDFIKKCFTTTAAIGALSYKGLFAKKKGELFDAKGLPTRILGKTGIRVPLIGIGGGSRFCTIKDPEKSVELLNYALDHGFYYWDTAHDYVSENVVSEERYGLVLKDRRDEVFLATKVMDRTYDGALRHVEKSLKRL
;
A
#
# COMPACT_ATOMS: atom_id res chain seq x y z
N MET A 1 -27.92 -0.73 -55.97
CA MET A 1 -27.30 -0.40 -54.66
C MET A 1 -26.72 -1.69 -54.09
N LYS A 2 -25.40 -1.82 -53.96
CA LYS A 2 -24.77 -3.06 -53.45
C LYS A 2 -24.81 -3.05 -51.91
N ASN A 3 -25.54 -3.97 -51.32
CA ASN A 3 -25.62 -4.15 -49.87
C ASN A 3 -24.28 -4.68 -49.36
N ASN A 4 -23.54 -3.84 -48.63
CA ASN A 4 -22.29 -4.22 -48.00
C ASN A 4 -22.58 -4.75 -46.60
N SER A 5 -23.03 -5.99 -46.49
CA SER A 5 -23.34 -6.63 -45.20
C SER A 5 -22.03 -6.97 -44.48
N ILE A 6 -21.73 -6.27 -43.40
CA ILE A 6 -20.55 -6.52 -42.56
C ILE A 6 -20.69 -7.92 -41.93
N ASN A 7 -19.73 -8.81 -42.21
CA ASN A 7 -19.70 -10.15 -41.64
C ASN A 7 -19.19 -10.11 -40.18
N ARG A 8 -19.58 -11.07 -39.35
CA ARG A 8 -19.21 -11.18 -37.92
C ARG A 8 -17.70 -11.01 -37.69
N ARG A 9 -16.86 -11.56 -38.59
CA ARG A 9 -15.40 -11.44 -38.52
C ARG A 9 -14.93 -9.98 -38.65
N ASP A 10 -15.56 -9.21 -39.53
CA ASP A 10 -15.18 -7.81 -39.78
C ASP A 10 -15.69 -6.92 -38.65
N PHE A 11 -16.84 -7.24 -38.08
CA PHE A 11 -17.36 -6.59 -36.88
C PHE A 11 -16.43 -6.80 -35.67
N ILE A 12 -16.02 -8.04 -35.39
CA ILE A 12 -15.10 -8.34 -34.28
C ILE A 12 -13.75 -7.65 -34.47
N LYS A 13 -13.20 -7.66 -35.69
CA LYS A 13 -11.95 -6.93 -35.99
C LYS A 13 -12.09 -5.43 -35.74
N LYS A 14 -13.18 -4.81 -36.21
CA LYS A 14 -13.45 -3.38 -35.98
C LYS A 14 -13.55 -3.04 -34.50
N CYS A 15 -14.32 -3.82 -33.73
CA CYS A 15 -14.45 -3.64 -32.28
C CYS A 15 -13.10 -3.80 -31.55
N PHE A 16 -12.31 -4.83 -31.86
CA PHE A 16 -10.98 -4.99 -31.26
C PHE A 16 -10.05 -3.82 -31.56
N THR A 17 -10.06 -3.31 -32.80
CA THR A 17 -9.20 -2.18 -33.19
C THR A 17 -9.60 -0.85 -32.53
N THR A 18 -10.89 -0.56 -32.38
CA THR A 18 -11.36 0.69 -31.76
C THR A 18 -11.25 0.65 -30.24
N THR A 19 -11.57 -0.48 -29.60
CA THR A 19 -11.47 -0.61 -28.14
C THR A 19 -10.01 -0.68 -27.67
N ALA A 20 -9.11 -1.32 -28.44
CA ALA A 20 -7.69 -1.34 -28.10
C ALA A 20 -7.04 0.06 -28.23
N ALA A 21 -7.42 0.86 -29.22
CA ALA A 21 -6.88 2.21 -29.39
C ALA A 21 -7.31 3.15 -28.25
N ILE A 22 -8.58 3.12 -27.85
CA ILE A 22 -9.10 3.95 -26.75
C ILE A 22 -8.56 3.45 -25.39
N GLY A 23 -8.53 2.12 -25.19
CA GLY A 23 -8.00 1.50 -23.97
C GLY A 23 -6.51 1.74 -23.79
N ALA A 24 -5.70 1.65 -24.85
CA ALA A 24 -4.26 1.88 -24.80
C ALA A 24 -3.88 3.35 -24.55
N LEU A 25 -4.67 4.30 -25.06
CA LEU A 25 -4.48 5.73 -24.80
C LEU A 25 -4.92 6.12 -23.38
N SER A 26 -6.00 5.53 -22.88
CA SER A 26 -6.48 5.77 -21.51
C SER A 26 -5.55 5.15 -20.45
N TYR A 27 -5.04 3.93 -20.67
CA TYR A 27 -4.08 3.30 -19.76
C TYR A 27 -2.76 4.09 -19.65
N LYS A 28 -2.20 4.59 -20.76
CA LYS A 28 -0.94 5.35 -20.70
C LYS A 28 -1.09 6.68 -19.97
N GLY A 29 -2.25 7.34 -20.06
CA GLY A 29 -2.50 8.64 -19.42
C GLY A 29 -2.77 8.54 -17.91
N LEU A 30 -3.47 7.49 -17.45
CA LEU A 30 -3.78 7.31 -16.02
C LEU A 30 -2.57 6.86 -15.18
N PHE A 31 -1.60 6.15 -15.78
CA PHE A 31 -0.36 5.72 -15.10
C PHE A 31 0.84 6.64 -15.35
N ALA A 32 0.66 7.76 -16.06
CA ALA A 32 1.68 8.79 -16.25
C ALA A 32 1.81 9.73 -15.04
N LYS A 33 1.54 9.25 -13.82
CA LYS A 33 1.98 9.96 -12.62
C LYS A 33 3.51 9.94 -12.66
N LYS A 34 4.08 11.15 -12.73
CA LYS A 34 5.51 11.46 -12.73
C LYS A 34 6.29 10.41 -11.93
N LYS A 35 7.31 9.80 -12.55
CA LYS A 35 8.21 8.76 -12.01
C LYS A 35 9.09 9.31 -10.87
N GLY A 36 8.50 10.04 -9.93
CA GLY A 36 9.08 10.44 -8.66
C GLY A 36 8.84 9.32 -7.65
N GLU A 37 9.80 9.11 -6.76
CA GLU A 37 9.66 8.11 -5.71
C GLU A 37 8.44 8.47 -4.85
N LEU A 38 7.49 7.55 -4.72
CA LEU A 38 6.27 7.74 -3.91
C LEU A 38 6.60 8.06 -2.45
N PHE A 39 7.79 7.65 -2.00
CA PHE A 39 8.31 7.81 -0.65
C PHE A 39 9.78 8.23 -0.75
N ASP A 40 10.26 8.98 0.24
CA ASP A 40 11.64 9.49 0.27
C ASP A 40 12.53 8.61 1.15
N ALA A 41 13.53 7.98 0.54
CA ALA A 41 14.47 7.09 1.24
C ALA A 41 15.56 7.83 2.01
N LYS A 42 15.71 9.16 1.89
CA LYS A 42 16.75 9.95 2.57
C LYS A 42 18.17 9.39 2.36
N GLY A 43 18.42 8.79 1.20
CA GLY A 43 19.70 8.15 0.86
C GLY A 43 19.85 6.69 1.31
N LEU A 44 18.85 6.10 1.99
CA LEU A 44 18.87 4.67 2.30
C LEU A 44 18.82 3.82 1.02
N PRO A 45 19.53 2.68 0.99
CA PRO A 45 19.41 1.72 -0.09
C PRO A 45 17.97 1.22 -0.26
N THR A 46 17.49 1.18 -1.49
CA THR A 46 16.15 0.70 -1.84
C THR A 46 16.20 -0.38 -2.92
N ARG A 47 15.10 -1.15 -3.03
CA ARG A 47 14.89 -2.11 -4.13
C ARG A 47 13.44 -2.09 -4.60
N ILE A 48 13.22 -2.45 -5.86
CA ILE A 48 11.86 -2.66 -6.37
C ILE A 48 11.24 -3.90 -5.73
N LEU A 49 10.03 -3.75 -5.20
CA LEU A 49 9.24 -4.85 -4.64
C LEU A 49 8.68 -5.71 -5.77
N GLY A 50 9.37 -6.81 -6.10
CA GLY A 50 8.96 -7.75 -7.14
C GLY A 50 8.75 -7.08 -8.49
N LYS A 51 7.55 -7.24 -9.08
CA LYS A 51 7.15 -6.61 -10.36
C LYS A 51 6.21 -5.43 -10.18
N THR A 52 6.05 -4.92 -8.95
CA THR A 52 5.07 -3.85 -8.64
C THR A 52 5.51 -2.48 -9.14
N GLY A 53 6.82 -2.29 -9.34
CA GLY A 53 7.41 -0.98 -9.66
C GLY A 53 7.56 -0.04 -8.44
N ILE A 54 7.08 -0.45 -7.26
CA ILE A 54 7.23 0.31 -6.00
C ILE A 54 8.64 0.06 -5.46
N ARG A 55 9.37 1.14 -5.12
CA ARG A 55 10.63 1.04 -4.36
C ARG A 55 10.34 1.04 -2.87
N VAL A 56 11.04 0.17 -2.15
CA VAL A 56 10.99 0.06 -0.68
C VAL A 56 12.42 0.05 -0.14
N PRO A 57 12.67 0.57 1.08
CA PRO A 57 13.97 0.47 1.72
C PRO A 57 14.32 -1.01 1.96
N LEU A 58 15.63 -1.31 1.97
CA LEU A 58 16.09 -2.66 2.32
C LEU A 58 15.83 -3.04 3.78
N ILE A 59 15.58 -2.04 4.63
CA ILE A 59 15.27 -2.20 6.06
C ILE A 59 13.95 -1.49 6.34
N GLY A 60 13.02 -2.19 6.99
CA GLY A 60 11.73 -1.66 7.41
C GLY A 60 11.57 -1.65 8.93
N ILE A 61 10.54 -0.95 9.41
CA ILE A 61 10.15 -0.90 10.81
C ILE A 61 9.13 -2.01 11.09
N GLY A 62 9.43 -2.87 12.06
CA GLY A 62 8.52 -3.90 12.55
C GLY A 62 7.78 -3.46 13.81
N GLY A 63 6.46 -3.58 13.80
CA GLY A 63 5.56 -3.16 14.87
C GLY A 63 5.29 -4.24 15.93
N GLY A 64 5.87 -5.43 15.81
CA GLY A 64 5.70 -6.52 16.78
C GLY A 64 6.77 -6.55 17.88
N SER A 65 6.72 -7.58 18.73
CA SER A 65 7.76 -7.91 19.71
C SER A 65 8.25 -6.72 20.54
N ARG A 66 9.44 -6.16 20.24
CA ARG A 66 10.06 -5.07 21.00
C ARG A 66 9.27 -3.76 20.88
N PHE A 67 8.68 -3.47 19.73
CA PHE A 67 7.88 -2.26 19.56
C PHE A 67 6.69 -2.26 20.53
N CYS A 68 6.00 -3.40 20.66
CA CYS A 68 4.88 -3.55 21.60
C CYS A 68 5.29 -3.45 23.09
N THR A 69 6.58 -3.44 23.43
CA THR A 69 7.03 -3.22 24.82
C THR A 69 7.13 -1.74 25.21
N ILE A 70 6.98 -0.83 24.25
CA ILE A 70 7.00 0.63 24.48
C ILE A 70 5.65 1.07 25.08
N LYS A 71 5.60 1.13 26.42
CA LYS A 71 4.38 1.46 27.17
C LYS A 71 3.93 2.91 26.97
N ASP A 72 4.90 3.80 26.78
CA ASP A 72 4.70 5.23 26.58
C ASP A 72 4.34 5.52 25.09
N PRO A 73 3.11 5.99 24.78
CA PRO A 73 2.69 6.35 23.43
C PRO A 73 3.64 7.35 22.76
N GLU A 74 4.06 8.37 23.50
CA GLU A 74 4.85 9.49 23.02
C GLU A 74 6.22 9.01 22.54
N LYS A 75 6.83 8.05 23.23
CA LYS A 75 8.09 7.41 22.78
C LYS A 75 7.93 6.60 21.50
N SER A 76 6.77 5.97 21.32
CA SER A 76 6.47 5.26 20.06
C SER A 76 6.32 6.26 18.91
N VAL A 77 5.65 7.38 19.15
CA VAL A 77 5.50 8.48 18.18
C VAL A 77 6.85 9.11 17.82
N GLU A 78 7.70 9.36 18.81
CA GLU A 78 9.06 9.89 18.62
C GLU A 78 9.89 8.94 17.74
N LEU A 79 9.91 7.65 18.07
CA LEU A 79 10.63 6.63 17.30
C LEU A 79 10.16 6.57 15.85
N LEU A 80 8.84 6.59 15.62
CA LEU A 80 8.26 6.48 14.29
C LEU A 80 8.54 7.73 13.44
N ASN A 81 8.43 8.93 14.03
CA ASN A 81 8.81 10.16 13.32
C ASN A 81 10.30 10.18 13.00
N TYR A 82 11.16 9.83 13.96
CA TYR A 82 12.59 9.71 13.73
C TYR A 82 12.90 8.73 12.58
N ALA A 83 12.27 7.56 12.58
CA ALA A 83 12.43 6.57 11.52
C ALA A 83 12.04 7.13 10.14
N LEU A 84 10.90 7.81 10.06
CA LEU A 84 10.41 8.39 8.81
C LEU A 84 11.31 9.51 8.30
N ASP A 85 11.77 10.39 9.19
CA ASP A 85 12.67 11.50 8.86
C ASP A 85 14.04 11.04 8.36
N HIS A 86 14.42 9.79 8.67
CA HIS A 86 15.64 9.13 8.21
C HIS A 86 15.41 8.12 7.07
N GLY A 87 14.21 8.13 6.45
CA GLY A 87 13.92 7.38 5.24
C GLY A 87 13.42 5.95 5.44
N PHE A 88 13.16 5.53 6.69
CA PHE A 88 12.56 4.24 6.99
C PHE A 88 11.04 4.29 6.82
N TYR A 89 10.59 4.38 5.56
CA TYR A 89 9.16 4.53 5.21
C TYR A 89 8.38 3.23 5.06
N TYR A 90 9.02 2.04 5.14
CA TYR A 90 8.31 0.76 5.12
C TYR A 90 7.97 0.33 6.54
N TRP A 91 6.68 0.30 6.87
CA TRP A 91 6.19 -0.03 8.21
C TRP A 91 5.31 -1.28 8.18
N ASP A 92 5.63 -2.25 9.03
CA ASP A 92 4.96 -3.54 9.15
C ASP A 92 4.27 -3.68 10.51
N THR A 93 2.98 -4.01 10.51
CA THR A 93 2.23 -4.31 11.72
C THR A 93 1.28 -5.50 11.49
N ALA A 94 0.44 -5.81 12.48
CA ALA A 94 -0.63 -6.80 12.40
C ALA A 94 -1.71 -6.52 13.45
N HIS A 95 -2.92 -7.01 13.17
CA HIS A 95 -4.07 -6.97 14.08
C HIS A 95 -3.73 -7.48 15.49
N ASP A 96 -2.93 -8.55 15.55
CA ASP A 96 -2.58 -9.29 16.77
C ASP A 96 -1.20 -8.90 17.33
N TYR A 97 -0.55 -7.85 16.80
CA TYR A 97 0.65 -7.29 17.42
C TYR A 97 0.25 -6.47 18.65
N VAL A 98 0.00 -7.21 19.73
CA VAL A 98 -0.43 -6.70 21.02
C VAL A 98 0.47 -7.26 22.11
N SER A 99 0.88 -6.42 23.05
CA SER A 99 1.57 -6.84 24.28
C SER A 99 1.06 -6.02 25.45
N GLU A 100 0.60 -6.69 26.51
CA GLU A 100 -0.12 -6.05 27.62
C GLU A 100 -1.23 -5.13 27.08
N ASN A 101 -1.16 -3.83 27.33
CA ASN A 101 -2.12 -2.82 26.88
C ASN A 101 -1.62 -2.03 25.65
N VAL A 102 -0.58 -2.51 24.95
CA VAL A 102 -0.01 -1.84 23.79
C VAL A 102 -0.45 -2.55 22.51
N VAL A 103 -1.21 -1.85 21.67
CA VAL A 103 -1.62 -2.30 20.34
C VAL A 103 -0.77 -1.58 19.29
N SER A 104 -0.02 -2.32 18.47
CA SER A 104 0.90 -1.74 17.48
C SER A 104 0.20 -0.81 16.49
N GLU A 105 -0.93 -1.25 15.92
CA GLU A 105 -1.71 -0.48 14.95
C GLU A 105 -2.14 0.88 15.50
N GLU A 106 -2.58 0.94 16.76
CA GLU A 106 -3.01 2.19 17.40
C GLU A 106 -1.83 3.16 17.56
N ARG A 107 -0.62 2.66 17.84
CA ARG A 107 0.59 3.50 17.88
C ARG A 107 0.96 4.06 16.52
N TYR A 108 0.82 3.26 15.47
CA TYR A 108 1.10 3.71 14.10
C TYR A 108 0.07 4.77 13.68
N GLY A 109 -1.22 4.55 13.98
CA GLY A 109 -2.31 5.49 13.70
C GLY A 109 -2.07 6.90 14.27
N LEU A 110 -1.41 7.01 15.43
CA LEU A 110 -1.05 8.30 16.02
C LEU A 110 -0.15 9.16 15.11
N VAL A 111 0.69 8.56 14.27
CA VAL A 111 1.56 9.26 13.31
C VAL A 111 0.92 9.32 11.93
N LEU A 112 0.27 8.23 11.51
CA LEU A 112 -0.34 8.12 10.18
C LEU A 112 -1.45 9.14 9.96
N LYS A 113 -2.17 9.56 11.01
CA LYS A 113 -3.19 10.61 10.91
C LYS A 113 -2.69 11.89 10.21
N ASP A 114 -1.39 12.21 10.35
CA ASP A 114 -0.77 13.42 9.80
C ASP A 114 0.18 13.11 8.64
N ARG A 115 0.80 11.92 8.61
CA ARG A 115 1.90 11.55 7.69
C ARG A 115 1.62 10.31 6.83
N ARG A 116 0.34 9.95 6.63
CA ARG A 116 -0.03 8.72 5.92
C ARG A 116 0.65 8.59 4.55
N ASP A 117 0.70 9.65 3.78
CA ASP A 117 1.23 9.62 2.40
C ASP A 117 2.74 9.38 2.33
N GLU A 118 3.45 9.48 3.45
CA GLU A 118 4.90 9.24 3.53
C GLU A 118 5.24 7.78 3.84
N VAL A 119 4.25 6.92 4.14
CA VAL A 119 4.47 5.56 4.65
C VAL A 119 3.95 4.48 3.68
N PHE A 120 4.82 3.53 3.36
CA PHE A 120 4.43 2.24 2.81
C PHE A 120 4.04 1.30 3.95
N LEU A 121 2.74 1.12 4.16
CA LEU A 121 2.18 0.41 5.32
C LEU A 121 1.69 -0.99 4.95
N ALA A 122 2.04 -1.98 5.77
CA ALA A 122 1.49 -3.33 5.71
C ALA A 122 0.90 -3.74 7.07
N THR A 123 -0.32 -4.27 7.07
CA THR A 123 -0.92 -4.97 8.22
C THR A 123 -1.36 -6.38 7.82
N LYS A 124 -1.63 -7.23 8.80
CA LYS A 124 -1.97 -8.65 8.65
C LYS A 124 -3.12 -9.00 9.58
N VAL A 125 -3.90 -10.00 9.19
CA VAL A 125 -4.96 -10.61 9.98
C VAL A 125 -4.62 -12.07 10.28
N MET A 126 -5.12 -12.62 11.38
CA MET A 126 -4.83 -13.99 11.80
C MET A 126 -6.00 -14.95 11.61
N ASP A 127 -7.24 -14.45 11.73
CA ASP A 127 -8.42 -15.28 11.52
C ASP A 127 -8.47 -15.75 10.05
N ARG A 128 -8.69 -17.05 9.87
CA ARG A 128 -8.71 -17.73 8.56
C ARG A 128 -10.11 -17.92 8.00
N THR A 129 -11.14 -17.60 8.79
CA THR A 129 -12.52 -17.55 8.31
C THR A 129 -12.75 -16.24 7.54
N TYR A 130 -13.68 -16.27 6.58
CA TYR A 130 -14.02 -15.08 5.81
C TYR A 130 -14.48 -13.93 6.71
N ASP A 131 -15.49 -14.17 7.55
CA ASP A 131 -16.05 -13.12 8.41
C ASP A 131 -15.05 -12.64 9.47
N GLY A 132 -14.21 -13.55 9.99
CA GLY A 132 -13.18 -13.19 10.95
C GLY A 132 -12.09 -12.32 10.36
N ALA A 133 -11.55 -12.71 9.20
CA ALA A 133 -10.58 -11.90 8.47
C ALA A 133 -11.14 -10.51 8.15
N LEU A 134 -12.40 -10.43 7.70
CA LEU A 134 -13.05 -9.15 7.40
C LEU A 134 -13.20 -8.27 8.64
N ARG A 135 -13.66 -8.82 9.77
CA ARG A 135 -13.72 -8.10 11.05
C ARG A 135 -12.34 -7.59 11.48
N HIS A 136 -11.29 -8.38 11.27
CA HIS A 136 -9.93 -7.95 11.59
C HIS A 136 -9.50 -6.78 10.71
N VAL A 137 -9.74 -6.85 9.40
CA VAL A 137 -9.45 -5.75 8.44
C VAL A 137 -10.18 -4.47 8.86
N GLU A 138 -11.49 -4.54 9.12
CA GLU A 138 -12.27 -3.36 9.53
C GLU A 138 -11.77 -2.73 10.82
N LYS A 139 -11.37 -3.55 11.80
CA LYS A 139 -10.81 -3.06 13.06
C LYS A 139 -9.44 -2.44 12.87
N SER A 140 -8.58 -3.04 12.04
CA SER A 140 -7.27 -2.48 11.68
C SER A 140 -7.42 -1.12 10.99
N LEU A 141 -8.38 -0.97 10.06
CA LEU A 141 -8.68 0.30 9.38
C LEU A 141 -9.20 1.39 10.32
N LYS A 142 -9.77 1.04 11.48
CA LYS A 142 -10.20 2.03 12.49
C LYS A 142 -9.05 2.48 13.40
N ARG A 143 -8.03 1.64 13.55
CA ARG A 143 -6.87 1.89 14.43
C ARG A 143 -5.75 2.66 13.74
N LEU A 144 -5.59 2.45 12.44
CA LEU A 144 -4.57 3.05 11.57
C LEU A 144 -5.11 4.30 10.87
#